data_AF-A0A183PZR8-F1
#
_entry.id   AF-A0A183PZR8-F1
#
_cell.length_a   1.000
_cell.length_b   1.000
_cell.length_c   1.000
_cell.angle_alpha   90.00
_cell.angle_beta   90.00
_cell.angle_gamma   90.00
#
_symmetry.space_group_name_H-M   'P 1'
#
loop_
_entity.id
_entity.type
_entity.pdbx_description
1 polymer ?
#
loop_
_entity_poly.entity_id
_entity_poly.type
_entity_poly.pdbx_seq_one_letter_code
_entity_poly.pdbx_strand_id
1 'polypeptide(L)'
;DGTYHCGCDPEYELQADGHSCELKSSCDFKCQNNGKCFDGKCVCTSNFEGEYCEKDKNECDQSIFEHGCSYGCINTYGSYECICPDGYRRLADKRTCVVSLKRSFYYCLNYLIM
;
A
#
# COMPACT_ATOMS: atom_id res chain seq x y z
N ASP A 1 -9.38 -57.62 -5.87
CA ASP A 1 -10.09 -56.40 -6.29
C ASP A 1 -9.36 -55.22 -5.69
N GLY A 2 -8.68 -54.42 -6.51
CA GLY A 2 -7.76 -53.39 -6.02
C GLY A 2 -8.21 -52.02 -6.49
N THR A 3 -8.72 -51.20 -5.57
CA THR A 3 -8.96 -49.78 -5.84
C THR A 3 -7.68 -49.02 -5.56
N TYR A 4 -7.16 -48.29 -6.55
CA TYR A 4 -6.02 -47.40 -6.35
C TYR A 4 -6.53 -46.00 -5.98
N HIS A 5 -5.76 -45.30 -5.15
CA HIS A 5 -6.03 -43.91 -4.77
C HIS A 5 -4.90 -43.05 -5.33
N CYS A 6 -5.26 -42.07 -6.16
CA CYS A 6 -4.34 -41.07 -6.68
C CYS A 6 -4.30 -39.88 -5.72
N GLY A 7 -3.11 -39.36 -5.48
CA GLY A 7 -2.87 -38.13 -4.74
C GLY A 7 -1.75 -37.34 -5.42
N CYS A 8 -1.70 -36.04 -5.18
CA CYS A 8 -0.69 -35.15 -5.73
C CYS A 8 0.25 -34.64 -4.64
N ASP A 9 1.43 -34.14 -5.04
CA ASP A 9 2.33 -33.42 -4.14
C ASP A 9 1.67 -32.15 -3.59
N PRO A 10 2.14 -31.58 -2.45
CA PRO A 10 1.48 -30.47 -1.77
C PRO A 10 1.21 -29.23 -2.63
N GLU A 11 1.97 -29.01 -3.70
CA GLU A 11 1.88 -27.89 -4.63
C GLU A 11 0.90 -28.13 -5.79
N TYR A 12 0.28 -29.31 -5.85
CA TYR A 12 -0.56 -29.74 -6.95
C TYR A 12 -1.95 -30.16 -6.46
N GLU A 13 -2.96 -29.94 -7.29
CA GLU A 13 -4.34 -30.36 -7.06
C GLU A 13 -4.76 -31.42 -8.07
N LEU A 14 -5.46 -32.46 -7.59
CA LEU A 14 -5.97 -33.52 -8.44
C LEU A 14 -7.15 -32.98 -9.26
N GLN A 15 -7.03 -33.06 -10.59
CA GLN A 15 -8.06 -32.62 -11.49
C GLN A 15 -9.29 -33.53 -11.46
N ALA A 16 -10.38 -33.05 -12.05
CA ALA A 16 -11.67 -33.76 -12.12
C ALA A 16 -11.59 -35.12 -12.86
N ASP A 17 -10.54 -35.36 -13.64
CA ASP A 17 -10.30 -36.64 -14.31
C ASP A 17 -9.79 -37.73 -13.34
N GLY A 18 -9.45 -37.36 -12.10
CA GLY A 18 -9.06 -38.27 -11.03
C GLY A 18 -7.64 -38.84 -11.16
N HIS A 19 -6.81 -38.35 -12.10
CA HIS A 19 -5.45 -38.86 -12.29
C HIS A 19 -4.43 -37.83 -12.78
N SER A 20 -4.87 -36.65 -13.24
CA SER A 20 -3.99 -35.54 -13.58
C SER A 20 -3.79 -34.61 -12.39
N CYS A 21 -2.57 -34.15 -12.20
CA CYS A 21 -2.21 -33.16 -11.18
C CYS A 21 -1.84 -31.86 -11.89
N GLU A 22 -2.56 -30.78 -11.61
CA GLU A 22 -2.15 -29.44 -12.03
C GLU A 22 -1.53 -28.70 -10.85
N LEU A 23 -0.58 -27.81 -11.14
CA LEU A 23 -0.11 -26.87 -10.13
C LEU A 23 -1.34 -26.19 -9.52
N LYS A 24 -1.44 -26.21 -8.19
CA LYS A 24 -2.34 -25.29 -7.50
C LYS A 24 -1.97 -23.92 -8.03
N SER A 25 -2.91 -23.28 -8.75
CA SER A 25 -2.70 -21.93 -9.24
C SER A 25 -2.13 -21.14 -8.07
N SER A 26 -1.02 -20.40 -8.23
CA SER A 26 -0.43 -19.71 -7.07
C SER A 26 -1.47 -18.78 -6.41
N CYS A 27 -2.42 -18.26 -7.18
CA CYS A 27 -3.58 -17.52 -6.68
C CYS A 27 -4.63 -18.31 -5.86
N ASP A 28 -4.47 -19.63 -5.68
CA ASP A 28 -5.29 -20.44 -4.77
C ASP A 28 -5.13 -19.91 -3.32
N PHE A 29 -3.93 -19.40 -3.01
CA PHE A 29 -3.77 -18.37 -2.00
C PHE A 29 -4.33 -17.05 -2.57
N LYS A 30 -5.58 -16.73 -2.24
CA LYS A 30 -6.25 -15.50 -2.69
C LYS A 30 -5.31 -14.29 -2.59
N CYS A 31 -5.09 -13.60 -3.70
CA CYS A 31 -4.34 -12.34 -3.70
C CYS A 31 -4.93 -11.37 -2.67
N GLN A 32 -4.10 -10.90 -1.74
CA GLN A 32 -4.50 -9.98 -0.68
C GLN A 32 -4.59 -8.55 -1.20
N ASN A 33 -5.15 -7.65 -0.39
CA ASN A 33 -5.17 -6.20 -0.67
C ASN A 33 -5.66 -5.83 -2.08
N ASN A 34 -6.71 -6.53 -2.52
CA ASN A 34 -7.34 -6.36 -3.84
C ASN A 34 -6.41 -6.61 -5.03
N GLY A 35 -5.34 -7.40 -4.85
CA GLY A 35 -4.52 -7.90 -5.94
C GLY A 35 -5.33 -8.72 -6.93
N LYS A 36 -4.96 -8.65 -8.22
CA LYS A 36 -5.63 -9.40 -9.30
C LYS A 36 -4.79 -10.60 -9.69
N CYS A 37 -5.41 -11.76 -9.78
CA CYS A 37 -4.75 -12.92 -10.35
C CYS A 37 -4.67 -12.80 -11.88
N PHE A 38 -3.47 -12.94 -12.43
CA PHE A 38 -3.23 -13.01 -13.86
C PHE A 38 -2.21 -14.11 -14.14
N ASP A 39 -2.62 -15.14 -14.90
CA ASP A 39 -1.76 -16.28 -15.28
C ASP A 39 -1.07 -16.95 -14.10
N GLY A 40 -1.82 -17.20 -13.02
CA GLY A 40 -1.30 -17.82 -11.79
C GLY A 40 -0.45 -16.90 -10.92
N LYS A 41 -0.21 -15.64 -11.29
CA LYS A 41 0.55 -14.66 -10.50
C LYS A 41 -0.33 -13.53 -9.99
N CYS A 42 -0.14 -13.10 -8.74
CA CYS A 42 -0.79 -11.89 -8.24
C CYS A 42 -0.14 -10.62 -8.82
N VAL A 43 -0.98 -9.77 -9.41
CA VAL A 43 -0.66 -8.40 -9.80
C VAL A 43 -1.19 -7.48 -8.70
N CYS A 44 -0.27 -6.88 -7.96
CA CYS A 44 -0.61 -6.04 -6.82
C CYS A 44 -1.07 -4.64 -7.23
N THR A 45 -1.87 -4.02 -6.37
CA THR A 45 -2.13 -2.58 -6.44
C THR A 45 -0.85 -1.83 -6.08
N SER A 46 -0.74 -0.55 -6.46
CA SER A 46 0.52 0.21 -6.36
C SER A 46 1.13 0.32 -4.97
N ASN A 47 0.33 0.08 -3.92
CA ASN A 47 0.69 0.30 -2.53
C ASN A 47 1.04 -1.00 -1.80
N PHE A 48 1.05 -2.14 -2.50
CA PHE A 48 1.34 -3.44 -1.90
C PHE A 48 2.34 -4.23 -2.74
N GLU A 49 3.03 -5.14 -2.07
CA GLU A 49 4.05 -6.01 -2.66
C GLU A 49 4.03 -7.40 -2.01
N GLY A 50 4.92 -8.28 -2.49
CA GLY A 50 4.93 -9.70 -2.13
C GLY A 50 4.35 -10.58 -3.22
N GLU A 51 4.48 -11.89 -3.04
CA GLU A 51 3.99 -12.89 -3.99
C GLU A 51 2.46 -12.90 -4.06
N TYR A 52 1.81 -12.58 -2.93
CA TYR A 52 0.36 -12.58 -2.76
C TYR A 52 -0.18 -11.20 -2.40
N CYS A 53 0.61 -10.14 -2.60
CA CYS A 53 0.28 -8.75 -2.23
C CYS A 53 0.00 -8.59 -0.73
N GLU A 54 0.65 -9.40 0.09
CA GLU A 54 0.44 -9.49 1.54
C GLU A 54 1.20 -8.41 2.32
N LYS A 55 2.17 -7.75 1.68
CA LYS A 55 3.01 -6.75 2.31
C LYS A 55 2.60 -5.36 1.86
N ASP A 56 2.50 -4.47 2.83
CA ASP A 56 2.38 -3.04 2.58
C ASP A 56 3.69 -2.51 2.03
N LYS A 57 3.62 -1.74 0.93
CA LYS A 57 4.79 -1.13 0.33
C LYS A 57 5.07 0.17 1.06
N ASN A 58 6.17 0.24 1.80
CA ASN A 58 6.54 1.48 2.47
C ASN A 58 7.00 2.53 1.44
N GLU A 59 6.16 3.51 1.14
CA GLU A 59 6.54 4.58 0.21
C GLU A 59 7.54 5.57 0.81
N CYS A 60 7.72 5.60 2.12
CA CYS A 60 8.72 6.45 2.75
C CYS A 60 10.15 5.91 2.63
N ASP A 61 10.32 4.62 2.28
CA ASP A 61 11.64 4.03 1.99
C ASP A 61 12.07 4.28 0.52
N GLN A 62 11.17 4.86 -0.30
CA GLN A 62 11.43 5.25 -1.67
C GLN A 62 12.11 6.62 -1.76
N SER A 63 12.53 7.01 -2.96
CA SER A 63 13.16 8.32 -3.14
C SER A 63 12.17 9.47 -2.94
N ILE A 64 12.68 10.65 -2.61
CA ILE A 64 11.86 11.87 -2.48
C ILE A 64 11.11 12.23 -3.77
N PHE A 65 11.61 11.79 -4.93
CA PHE A 65 10.95 11.98 -6.22
C PHE A 65 9.73 11.07 -6.39
N GLU A 66 9.70 9.92 -5.71
CA GLU A 66 8.60 8.97 -5.78
C GLU A 66 7.49 9.30 -4.76
N HIS A 67 7.85 9.50 -3.48
CA HIS A 67 6.86 9.83 -2.45
C HIS A 67 6.48 11.33 -2.44
N GLY A 68 7.33 12.22 -2.97
CA GLY A 68 6.99 13.61 -3.24
C GLY A 68 6.72 14.49 -2.02
N CYS A 69 7.05 14.06 -0.80
CA CYS A 69 6.82 14.84 0.42
C CYS A 69 7.86 15.97 0.52
N SER A 70 7.42 17.20 0.79
CA SER A 70 8.34 18.34 0.89
C SER A 70 9.17 18.36 2.18
N TYR A 71 8.80 17.58 3.19
CA TYR A 71 9.48 17.54 4.48
C TYR A 71 9.63 16.13 5.03
N GLY A 72 8.59 15.57 5.65
CA GLY A 72 8.62 14.24 6.24
C GLY A 72 7.57 13.34 5.62
N CYS A 73 7.78 12.02 5.74
CA CYS A 73 6.88 10.97 5.29
C CYS A 73 6.63 10.02 6.46
N ILE A 74 5.38 9.59 6.64
CA ILE A 74 4.98 8.54 7.56
C ILE A 74 4.26 7.46 6.76
N ASN A 75 4.73 6.23 6.88
CA ASN A 75 4.08 5.09 6.25
C ASN A 75 2.77 4.74 6.98
N THR A 76 1.75 4.38 6.23
CA THR A 76 0.46 3.91 6.74
C THR A 76 0.06 2.64 6.01
N TYR A 77 -0.82 1.82 6.56
CA TYR A 77 -1.21 0.60 5.84
C TYR A 77 -2.00 0.93 4.57
N GLY A 78 -1.46 0.57 3.41
CA GLY A 78 -1.99 0.80 2.08
C GLY A 78 -1.80 2.22 1.53
N SER A 79 -0.97 3.07 2.17
CA SER A 79 -0.73 4.46 1.77
C SER A 79 0.43 5.08 2.57
N TYR A 80 0.75 6.34 2.32
CA TYR A 80 1.58 7.15 3.21
C TYR A 80 0.97 8.53 3.42
N GLU A 81 1.47 9.23 4.43
CA GLU A 81 1.16 10.61 4.69
C GLU A 81 2.42 11.46 4.77
N CYS A 82 2.47 12.54 4.00
CA CYS A 82 3.48 13.56 4.23
C CYS A 82 3.16 14.32 5.52
N ILE A 83 4.18 14.72 6.28
CA ILE A 83 4.06 15.52 7.50
C ILE A 83 4.80 16.84 7.35
N CYS A 84 4.31 17.86 8.05
CA CYS A 84 4.91 19.19 8.07
C CYS A 84 5.47 19.49 9.47
N PRO A 85 6.54 20.29 9.55
CA PRO A 85 7.08 20.74 10.83
C PRO A 85 6.10 21.72 11.51
N ASP A 86 6.36 22.01 12.77
CA ASP A 86 5.55 22.96 13.55
C ASP A 86 5.44 24.32 12.87
N GLY A 87 4.22 24.86 12.85
CA GLY A 87 3.93 26.13 12.18
C GLY A 87 3.71 26.00 10.66
N TYR A 88 3.69 24.79 10.11
CA TYR A 88 3.37 24.52 8.71
C TYR A 88 2.10 23.67 8.57
N ARG A 89 1.46 23.74 7.40
CA ARG A 89 0.32 22.90 7.02
C ARG A 89 0.52 22.35 5.62
N ARG A 90 -0.09 21.20 5.34
CA ARG A 90 -0.15 20.62 3.99
C ARG A 90 -1.03 21.47 3.08
N LEU A 91 -0.66 21.56 1.82
CA LEU A 91 -1.54 22.04 0.74
C LEU A 91 -2.57 20.98 0.35
N ALA A 92 -3.46 21.33 -0.57
CA ALA A 92 -4.47 20.42 -1.11
C ALA A 92 -3.86 19.22 -1.86
N ASP A 93 -2.61 19.34 -2.32
CA ASP A 93 -1.84 18.25 -2.90
C ASP A 93 -1.38 17.19 -1.89
N LYS A 94 -1.60 17.43 -0.58
CA LYS A 94 -1.18 16.58 0.55
C LYS A 94 0.33 16.33 0.68
N ARG A 95 1.16 17.00 -0.13
CA ARG A 95 2.59 16.76 -0.27
C ARG A 95 3.44 17.96 0.11
N THR A 96 2.94 19.16 -0.20
CA THR A 96 3.68 20.40 -0.02
C THR A 96 3.32 21.06 1.30
N CYS A 97 4.34 21.41 2.09
CA CYS A 97 4.20 22.19 3.32
C CYS A 97 4.31 23.69 3.04
N VAL A 98 3.34 24.43 3.53
CA VAL A 98 3.37 25.91 3.55
C VAL A 98 3.22 26.41 4.96
N VAL A 99 3.77 27.60 5.23
CA VAL A 99 3.62 28.24 6.54
C VAL A 99 2.13 28.33 6.87
N SER A 100 1.77 27.66 7.96
CA SER A 100 0.45 27.81 8.57
C SER A 100 0.52 29.11 9.35
N LEU A 101 0.07 30.20 8.72
CA LEU A 101 -0.20 31.44 9.43
C LEU A 101 -1.26 31.11 10.49
N LYS A 102 -0.82 30.73 11.69
CA LYS A 102 -1.67 30.79 12.87
C LYS A 102 -2.00 32.26 13.02
N ARG A 103 -3.10 32.71 12.42
CA ARG A 103 -3.73 33.98 12.77
C ARG A 103 -4.26 33.80 14.19
N SER A 104 -3.36 33.86 15.16
CA SER A 104 -3.72 34.33 16.48
C SER A 104 -4.32 35.71 16.27
N PHE A 105 -5.56 35.91 16.67
CA PHE A 105 -6.28 37.18 16.68
C PHE A 105 -5.67 38.21 17.66
N TYR A 106 -4.34 38.25 17.78
CA TYR A 106 -3.59 39.12 18.66
C TYR A 106 -2.39 39.69 17.90
N TYR A 107 -2.68 40.50 16.88
CA TYR A 107 -1.79 41.61 16.57
C TYR A 107 -2.18 42.71 17.54
N CYS A 108 -1.25 43.19 18.37
CA CYS A 108 -1.45 44.40 19.15
C CYS A 108 -1.47 45.58 18.17
N LEU A 109 -2.56 45.75 17.42
CA LEU A 109 -2.85 46.96 16.66
C LEU A 109 -3.43 48.00 17.62
N ASN A 110 -2.57 48.52 18.51
CA ASN A 110 -2.80 49.84 19.08
C ASN A 110 -2.27 50.86 18.07
N TYR A 111 -3.02 51.08 16.98
CA TYR A 111 -3.02 52.42 16.38
C TYR A 111 -3.93 53.27 17.24
N LEU A 112 -3.38 53.76 18.35
CA LEU A 112 -4.00 54.79 19.15
C LEU A 112 -4.02 56.04 18.27
N ILE A 113 -5.21 56.39 17.82
CA ILE A 113 -5.50 57.66 17.17
C ILE A 113 -5.19 58.74 18.23
N MET A 114 -4.12 59.49 18.01
CA MET A 114 -3.93 60.85 18.50
C MET A 114 -3.59 61.73 17.32
#